data_AF-A0A539E9U9-F1
#
_entry.id   AF-A0A539E9U9-F1
#
_cell.length_a   1.000
_cell.length_b   1.000
_cell.length_c   1.000
_cell.angle_alpha   90.00
_cell.angle_beta   90.00
_cell.angle_gamma   90.00
#
_symmetry.space_group_name_H-M   'P 1'
#
loop_
_entity.id
_entity.type
_entity.pdbx_description
1 polymer ?
#
loop_
_entity_poly.entity_id
_entity_poly.type
_entity_poly.pdbx_seq_one_letter_code
_entity_poly.pdbx_strand_id
1 'polypeptide(L)'
;MAGLTQPLEGPYYFVYLLAARGSLAGVAGIRCGVTYQGGAAGAIGDREGIDILAWRLCATVDMDTPDAPVWPQPGSGNTITWDLPESCQDGEVAVAGYFYLGAYHADVLQLIADPVSGSATLRDCQSGSVDLDPAQDLGSAAFSPGATGVSCNPCDLACSGIPVVPITWGAIKSLFD
;
A
#
# COMPACT_ATOMS: atom_id res chain seq x y z
N MET A 1 -5.93 -4.41 38.17
CA MET A 1 -6.53 -4.46 36.82
C MET A 1 -5.53 -5.17 35.93
N ALA A 2 -5.79 -6.42 35.57
CA ALA A 2 -4.92 -7.20 34.71
C ALA A 2 -5.16 -6.73 33.27
N GLY A 3 -4.15 -6.09 32.67
CA GLY A 3 -4.17 -5.68 31.28
C GLY A 3 -4.24 -6.90 30.37
N LEU A 4 -4.95 -6.76 29.26
CA LEU A 4 -5.02 -7.74 28.18
C LEU A 4 -3.60 -8.20 27.86
N THR A 5 -3.33 -9.50 27.99
CA THR A 5 -2.08 -10.10 27.52
C THR A 5 -2.02 -9.90 26.01
N GLN A 6 -1.19 -8.97 25.54
CA GLN A 6 -0.84 -8.93 24.13
C GLN A 6 -0.20 -10.27 23.78
N PRO A 7 -0.63 -10.96 22.71
CA PRO A 7 0.12 -12.10 22.23
C PRO A 7 1.56 -11.63 21.95
N LEU A 8 2.54 -12.40 22.41
CA LEU A 8 3.99 -12.21 22.15
C LEU A 8 4.33 -12.20 20.65
N GLU A 9 3.36 -12.55 19.83
CA GLU A 9 3.33 -12.51 18.38
C GLU A 9 2.29 -11.46 17.99
N GLY A 10 2.73 -10.32 17.44
CA GLY A 10 1.84 -9.21 17.05
C GLY A 10 0.74 -9.69 16.10
N PRO A 11 -0.43 -9.03 16.05
CA PRO A 11 -1.49 -9.42 15.13
C PRO A 11 -0.96 -9.45 13.69
N TYR A 12 -1.32 -10.52 12.99
CA TYR A 12 -0.92 -10.75 11.61
C TYR A 12 -2.01 -10.30 10.64
N TYR A 13 -1.60 -9.69 9.53
CA TYR A 13 -2.50 -9.11 8.54
C TYR A 13 -2.15 -9.56 7.14
N PHE A 14 -3.18 -9.63 6.30
CA PHE A 14 -3.05 -9.62 4.85
C PHE A 14 -3.34 -8.20 4.36
N VAL A 15 -2.37 -7.57 3.70
CA VAL A 15 -2.51 -6.24 3.10
C VAL A 15 -2.43 -6.39 1.59
N TYR A 16 -3.48 -5.99 0.88
CA TYR A 16 -3.57 -6.13 -0.57
C TYR A 16 -3.00 -4.91 -1.28
N LEU A 17 -2.20 -5.15 -2.32
CA LEU A 17 -1.80 -4.13 -3.28
C LEU A 17 -2.81 -4.12 -4.42
N LEU A 18 -3.50 -2.99 -4.57
CA LEU A 18 -4.55 -2.77 -5.55
C LEU A 18 -4.13 -1.69 -6.53
N ALA A 19 -4.52 -1.85 -7.80
CA ALA A 19 -4.50 -0.77 -8.77
C ALA A 19 -5.92 -0.43 -9.21
N ALA A 20 -6.37 0.77 -8.88
CA ALA A 20 -7.59 1.32 -9.46
C ALA A 20 -7.32 1.73 -10.91
N ARG A 21 -8.17 1.24 -11.82
CA ARG A 21 -8.08 1.55 -13.25
C ARG A 21 -8.28 3.04 -13.53
N GLY A 22 -9.12 3.72 -12.75
CA GLY A 22 -9.55 5.08 -13.06
C GLY A 22 -10.17 5.16 -14.45
N SER A 23 -9.64 6.06 -15.29
CA SER A 23 -10.08 6.26 -16.68
C SER A 23 -9.36 5.38 -17.71
N LEU A 24 -8.45 4.50 -17.30
CA LEU A 24 -7.75 3.60 -18.22
C LEU A 24 -8.73 2.59 -18.83
N ALA A 25 -8.41 2.05 -20.01
CA ALA A 25 -9.22 1.01 -20.64
C ALA A 25 -9.21 -0.31 -19.82
N GLY A 26 -8.10 -0.57 -19.13
CA GLY A 26 -7.86 -1.67 -18.21
C GLY A 26 -6.46 -1.54 -17.63
N VAL A 27 -6.08 -2.40 -16.70
CA VAL A 27 -4.76 -2.39 -16.04
C VAL A 27 -3.93 -3.59 -16.51
N ALA A 28 -2.73 -3.32 -17.00
CA ALA A 28 -1.76 -4.29 -17.48
C ALA A 28 -0.45 -4.28 -16.68
N GLY A 29 -0.19 -3.25 -15.90
CA GLY A 29 0.97 -3.21 -15.03
C GLY A 29 0.98 -2.05 -14.05
N ILE A 30 1.81 -2.21 -13.03
CA ILE A 30 2.06 -1.25 -11.95
C ILE A 30 3.56 -1.15 -11.78
N ARG A 31 4.07 0.06 -11.56
CA ARG A 31 5.40 0.28 -11.04
C ARG A 31 5.33 1.19 -9.83
N CYS A 32 5.79 0.71 -8.70
CA CYS A 32 5.81 1.46 -7.43
C CYS A 32 6.87 0.89 -6.49
N GLY A 33 7.04 1.53 -5.34
CA GLY A 33 7.80 1.00 -4.21
C GLY A 33 6.97 0.87 -2.95
N VAL A 34 7.57 0.28 -1.91
CA VAL A 34 7.03 0.29 -0.54
C VAL A 34 8.03 0.89 0.44
N THR A 35 7.51 1.52 1.47
CA THR A 35 8.28 1.89 2.66
C THR A 35 7.49 1.62 3.92
N TYR A 36 8.20 1.32 4.99
CA TYR A 36 7.72 1.16 6.35
C TYR A 36 8.90 1.33 7.32
N GLN A 37 8.63 1.50 8.61
CA GLN A 37 9.66 1.81 9.62
C GLN A 37 10.63 2.94 9.18
N GLY A 38 10.11 3.97 8.52
CA GLY A 38 10.90 5.11 8.03
C GLY A 38 11.92 4.77 6.93
N GLY A 39 11.77 3.63 6.24
CA GLY A 39 12.65 3.22 5.14
C GLY A 39 13.93 2.50 5.57
N ALA A 40 14.02 2.05 6.82
CA ALA A 40 15.18 1.33 7.32
C ALA A 40 15.24 -0.10 6.77
N ALA A 41 15.99 -0.36 5.70
CA ALA A 41 16.06 -1.68 5.05
C ALA A 41 16.49 -2.85 5.96
N GLY A 42 17.16 -2.57 7.10
CA GLY A 42 17.53 -3.56 8.11
C GLY A 42 16.38 -4.03 9.01
N ALA A 43 15.19 -3.49 8.82
CA ALA A 43 14.04 -3.68 9.69
C ALA A 43 13.14 -4.87 9.28
N ILE A 44 13.65 -5.82 8.48
CA ILE A 44 12.91 -7.05 8.20
C ILE A 44 13.20 -8.11 9.26
N GLY A 45 12.15 -8.54 9.95
CA GLY A 45 12.19 -9.59 10.97
C GLY A 45 12.78 -9.14 12.31
N ASP A 46 12.82 -7.83 12.58
CA ASP A 46 13.34 -7.27 13.83
C ASP A 46 12.27 -7.16 14.92
N ARG A 47 11.00 -7.37 14.56
CA ARG A 47 9.81 -7.26 15.42
C ARG A 47 9.60 -5.85 15.99
N GLU A 48 10.15 -4.83 15.34
CA GLU A 48 9.80 -3.43 15.53
C GLU A 48 8.77 -3.02 14.46
N GLY A 49 7.95 -2.00 14.72
CA GLY A 49 6.93 -1.53 13.75
C GLY A 49 6.11 -2.65 13.10
N ILE A 50 6.20 -2.76 11.77
CA ILE A 50 5.73 -3.92 11.01
C ILE A 50 6.88 -4.73 10.41
N ASP A 51 6.73 -6.06 10.34
CA ASP A 51 7.57 -6.94 9.54
C ASP A 51 6.77 -7.57 8.41
N ILE A 52 7.18 -7.37 7.16
CA ILE A 52 6.65 -8.14 6.03
C ILE A 52 7.29 -9.53 6.01
N LEU A 53 6.49 -10.56 6.22
CA LEU A 53 6.91 -11.96 6.34
C LEU A 53 6.82 -12.70 5.00
N ALA A 54 5.92 -12.29 4.11
CA ALA A 54 5.81 -12.82 2.76
C ALA A 54 5.13 -11.84 1.81
N TRP A 55 5.52 -11.91 0.53
CA TRP A 55 4.77 -11.39 -0.60
C TRP A 55 4.15 -12.53 -1.39
N ARG A 56 2.93 -12.34 -1.87
CA ARG A 56 2.19 -13.28 -2.70
C ARG A 56 1.65 -12.56 -3.91
N LEU A 57 2.24 -12.86 -5.07
CA LEU A 57 1.84 -12.32 -6.36
C LEU A 57 0.49 -12.89 -6.80
N CYS A 58 -0.40 -12.02 -7.27
CA CYS A 58 -1.66 -12.39 -7.95
C CYS A 58 -1.64 -12.01 -9.45
N ALA A 59 -0.72 -11.15 -9.87
CA ALA A 59 -0.45 -10.87 -11.28
C ALA A 59 0.38 -11.99 -11.94
N THR A 60 0.83 -11.77 -13.18
CA THR A 60 1.60 -12.78 -13.92
C THR A 60 3.07 -12.78 -13.51
N VAL A 61 3.69 -11.61 -13.46
CA VAL A 61 5.11 -11.43 -13.17
C VAL A 61 5.31 -10.21 -12.30
N ASP A 62 6.22 -10.33 -11.34
CA ASP A 62 6.84 -9.23 -10.63
C ASP A 62 8.35 -9.22 -10.86
N MET A 63 8.94 -8.03 -10.86
CA MET A 63 10.36 -7.82 -11.07
C MET A 63 10.84 -6.71 -10.14
N ASP A 64 11.75 -7.07 -9.26
CA ASP A 64 12.43 -6.13 -8.37
C ASP A 64 13.10 -5.02 -9.19
N THR A 65 12.99 -3.79 -8.69
CA THR A 65 13.71 -2.66 -9.25
C THR A 65 15.22 -2.87 -9.05
N PRO A 66 16.02 -2.93 -10.12
CA PRO A 66 17.47 -3.06 -9.99
C PRO A 66 18.06 -1.91 -9.19
N ASP A 67 19.15 -2.16 -8.45
CA ASP A 67 19.85 -1.16 -7.63
C ASP A 67 19.02 -0.58 -6.46
N ALA A 68 17.91 -1.22 -6.10
CA ALA A 68 17.12 -0.96 -4.90
C ALA A 68 17.21 -2.14 -3.90
N PRO A 69 16.76 -1.98 -2.63
CA PRO A 69 16.52 -3.11 -1.74
C PRO A 69 15.61 -4.17 -2.38
N VAL A 70 15.79 -5.43 -1.99
CA VAL A 70 15.03 -6.58 -2.54
C VAL A 70 13.56 -6.45 -2.16
N TRP A 71 12.64 -6.70 -3.09
CA TRP A 71 11.22 -6.59 -2.77
C TRP A 71 10.78 -7.68 -1.77
N PRO A 72 9.97 -7.39 -0.74
CA PRO A 72 9.34 -6.09 -0.40
C PRO A 72 10.02 -5.37 0.79
N GLN A 73 11.35 -5.32 0.86
CA GLN A 73 12.07 -4.60 1.92
C GLN A 73 11.70 -3.10 1.95
N PRO A 74 11.87 -2.40 3.08
CA PRO A 74 11.66 -0.96 3.14
C PRO A 74 12.50 -0.24 2.08
N GLY A 75 11.86 0.65 1.31
CA GLY A 75 12.50 1.40 0.24
C GLY A 75 12.74 0.60 -1.04
N SER A 76 12.20 -0.63 -1.15
CA SER A 76 12.26 -1.42 -2.38
C SER A 76 11.27 -0.95 -3.44
N GLY A 77 11.52 -1.34 -4.69
CA GLY A 77 10.65 -1.11 -5.84
C GLY A 77 10.30 -2.40 -6.56
N ASN A 78 9.17 -2.42 -7.24
CA ASN A 78 8.76 -3.53 -8.07
C ASN A 78 7.96 -3.07 -9.30
N THR A 79 8.16 -3.76 -10.41
CA THR A 79 7.29 -3.70 -11.59
C THR A 79 6.47 -4.98 -11.70
N ILE A 80 5.16 -4.84 -11.51
CA ILE A 80 4.19 -5.94 -11.52
C ILE A 80 3.38 -5.87 -12.81
N THR A 81 3.23 -6.98 -13.52
CA THR A 81 2.56 -7.01 -14.82
C THR A 81 1.61 -8.19 -14.96
N TRP A 82 0.56 -7.97 -15.74
CA TRP A 82 -0.31 -9.00 -16.28
C TRP A 82 0.00 -9.18 -17.76
N ASP A 83 0.14 -10.42 -18.20
CA ASP A 83 0.46 -10.74 -19.60
C ASP A 83 -0.61 -10.16 -20.55
N LEU A 84 -0.15 -9.46 -21.59
CA LEU A 84 -1.00 -8.91 -22.63
C LEU A 84 -1.02 -9.78 -23.87
N PRO A 85 -2.17 -9.89 -24.56
CA PRO A 85 -3.50 -9.35 -24.17
C PRO A 85 -4.29 -10.24 -23.19
N GLU A 86 -3.86 -11.47 -22.93
CA GLU A 86 -4.71 -12.54 -22.36
C GLU A 86 -5.12 -12.33 -20.89
N SER A 87 -4.32 -11.60 -20.12
CA SER A 87 -4.52 -11.41 -18.68
C SER A 87 -4.78 -9.96 -18.29
N CYS A 88 -5.13 -9.09 -19.25
CA CYS A 88 -5.41 -7.71 -18.88
C CYS A 88 -6.59 -7.60 -17.91
N GLN A 89 -6.49 -6.66 -16.96
CA GLN A 89 -7.49 -6.48 -15.92
C GLN A 89 -8.49 -5.40 -16.34
N ASP A 90 -9.65 -5.82 -16.83
CA ASP A 90 -10.71 -4.93 -17.33
C ASP A 90 -11.65 -4.39 -16.22
N GLY A 91 -11.50 -4.93 -15.00
CA GLY A 91 -12.25 -4.51 -13.83
C GLY A 91 -11.85 -3.11 -13.34
N GLU A 92 -12.66 -2.54 -12.43
CA GLU A 92 -12.35 -1.23 -11.81
C GLU A 92 -11.08 -1.29 -10.96
N VAL A 93 -10.82 -2.44 -10.34
CA VAL A 93 -9.66 -2.67 -9.48
C VAL A 93 -8.98 -3.97 -9.86
N ALA A 94 -7.67 -3.91 -10.06
CA ALA A 94 -6.79 -5.06 -10.24
C ALA A 94 -6.06 -5.39 -8.94
N VAL A 95 -6.02 -6.68 -8.55
CA VAL A 95 -5.28 -7.14 -7.37
C VAL A 95 -3.89 -7.61 -7.80
N ALA A 96 -2.86 -6.84 -7.48
CA ALA A 96 -1.48 -7.16 -7.84
C ALA A 96 -0.93 -8.32 -7.00
N GLY A 97 -1.32 -8.35 -5.73
CA GLY A 97 -0.89 -9.34 -4.75
C GLY A 97 -1.21 -8.90 -3.34
N TYR A 98 -0.63 -9.60 -2.36
CA TYR A 98 -0.76 -9.22 -0.96
C TYR A 98 0.52 -9.49 -0.16
N PHE A 99 0.71 -8.66 0.86
CA PHE A 99 1.72 -8.82 1.90
C PHE A 99 1.10 -9.58 3.07
N TYR A 100 1.81 -10.58 3.59
CA TYR A 100 1.55 -11.14 4.91
C TYR A 100 2.54 -10.51 5.88
N LEU A 101 2.05 -9.78 6.88
CA LEU A 101 2.89 -9.03 7.81
C LEU A 101 2.44 -9.18 9.27
N GLY A 102 3.38 -9.02 10.19
CA GLY A 102 3.11 -8.86 11.61
C GLY A 102 3.25 -7.40 12.03
N ALA A 103 2.28 -6.87 12.79
CA ALA A 103 2.38 -5.52 13.35
C ALA A 103 2.67 -5.59 14.86
N TYR A 104 3.92 -5.35 15.23
CA TYR A 104 4.40 -5.44 16.62
C TYR A 104 4.26 -4.12 17.36
N HIS A 105 4.41 -3.01 16.65
CA HIS A 105 4.24 -1.64 17.17
C HIS A 105 3.47 -0.78 16.16
N ALA A 106 3.21 0.47 16.53
CA ALA A 106 2.56 1.40 15.62
C ALA A 106 3.49 1.79 14.47
N ASP A 107 3.04 1.60 13.23
CA ASP A 107 3.81 1.91 12.03
C ASP A 107 2.90 1.97 10.79
N VAL A 108 3.43 2.41 9.65
CA VAL A 108 2.69 2.61 8.40
C VAL A 108 3.38 1.90 7.25
N LEU A 109 2.66 1.01 6.58
CA LEU A 109 3.04 0.54 5.25
C LEU A 109 2.55 1.55 4.22
N GLN A 110 3.45 2.14 3.46
CA GLN A 110 3.13 3.16 2.47
C GLN A 110 3.66 2.79 1.10
N LEU A 111 2.84 3.03 0.06
CA LEU A 111 3.31 3.03 -1.32
C LEU A 111 4.14 4.28 -1.59
N ILE A 112 5.27 4.09 -2.25
CA ILE A 112 6.14 5.17 -2.70
C ILE A 112 6.32 5.08 -4.21
N ALA A 113 6.87 6.13 -4.81
CA ALA A 113 7.39 6.04 -6.17
C ALA A 113 8.50 4.98 -6.23
N ASP A 114 8.72 4.41 -7.41
CA ASP A 114 9.88 3.53 -7.63
C ASP A 114 11.16 4.25 -7.16
N PRO A 115 11.96 3.62 -6.29
CA PRO A 115 13.06 4.30 -5.59
C PRO A 115 14.19 4.74 -6.51
N VAL A 116 14.27 4.20 -7.73
CA VAL A 116 15.34 4.50 -8.69
C VAL A 116 14.87 5.53 -9.73
N SER A 117 13.67 5.36 -10.29
CA SER A 117 13.14 6.33 -11.27
C SER A 117 12.49 7.54 -10.61
N GLY A 118 12.13 7.45 -9.33
CA GLY A 118 11.36 8.47 -8.62
C GLY A 118 9.92 8.61 -9.12
N SER A 119 9.42 7.65 -9.92
CA SER A 119 8.07 7.68 -10.50
C SER A 119 7.26 6.44 -10.14
N ALA A 120 5.96 6.60 -9.88
CA ALA A 120 5.02 5.49 -9.86
C ALA A 120 4.15 5.54 -11.11
N THR A 121 3.83 4.39 -11.69
CA THR A 121 3.06 4.34 -12.95
C THR A 121 2.05 3.21 -12.98
N LEU A 122 0.97 3.43 -13.74
CA LEU A 122 0.10 2.37 -14.24
C LEU A 122 0.29 2.22 -15.73
N ARG A 123 0.25 0.97 -16.21
CA ARG A 123 0.22 0.63 -17.63
C ARG A 123 -1.15 0.09 -17.99
N ASP A 124 -1.70 0.52 -19.11
CA ASP A 124 -2.99 0.07 -19.63
C ASP A 124 -2.87 -1.11 -20.60
N CYS A 125 -4.01 -1.72 -20.94
CA CYS A 125 -4.09 -2.85 -21.88
C CYS A 125 -3.65 -2.53 -23.31
N GLN A 126 -3.59 -1.25 -23.68
CA GLN A 126 -3.18 -0.77 -25.00
C GLN A 126 -1.70 -0.38 -25.03
N SER A 127 -0.95 -0.73 -23.96
CA SER A 127 0.45 -0.36 -23.75
C SER A 127 0.71 1.13 -23.51
N GLY A 128 -0.33 1.93 -23.24
CA GLY A 128 -0.19 3.26 -22.68
C GLY A 128 0.26 3.19 -21.23
N SER A 129 0.95 4.24 -20.77
CA SER A 129 1.34 4.39 -19.37
C SER A 129 0.91 5.76 -18.86
N VAL A 130 0.52 5.81 -17.60
CA VAL A 130 0.18 7.04 -16.88
C VAL A 130 1.05 7.12 -15.63
N ASP A 131 1.68 8.27 -15.45
CA ASP A 131 2.40 8.59 -14.22
C ASP A 131 1.39 8.94 -13.12
N LEU A 132 1.61 8.37 -11.94
CA LEU A 132 0.82 8.62 -10.75
C LEU A 132 1.46 9.76 -9.95
N ASP A 133 0.62 10.64 -9.38
CA ASP A 133 1.05 11.62 -8.39
C ASP A 133 1.24 10.93 -7.04
N PRO A 134 2.47 10.84 -6.49
CA PRO A 134 2.72 10.17 -5.23
C PRO A 134 1.92 10.73 -4.04
N ALA A 135 1.47 11.99 -4.11
CA ALA A 135 0.67 12.61 -3.05
C ALA A 135 -0.83 12.29 -3.14
N GLN A 136 -1.35 11.93 -4.31
CA GLN A 136 -2.78 11.66 -4.51
C GLN A 136 -3.10 10.19 -4.70
N ASP A 137 -2.23 9.50 -5.43
CA ASP A 137 -2.56 8.23 -6.08
C ASP A 137 -1.94 7.02 -5.36
N LEU A 138 -1.09 7.25 -4.36
CA LEU A 138 -0.40 6.20 -3.60
C LEU A 138 -0.99 6.07 -2.19
N GLY A 139 -1.45 4.86 -1.88
CA GLY A 139 -2.09 4.54 -0.60
C GLY A 139 -1.13 4.19 0.53
N SER A 140 -1.69 4.11 1.74
CA SER A 140 -0.99 3.68 2.95
C SER A 140 -1.94 2.94 3.90
N ALA A 141 -1.39 2.01 4.67
CA ALA A 141 -2.07 1.29 5.74
C ALA A 141 -1.34 1.54 7.06
N ALA A 142 -2.02 2.16 8.02
CA ALA A 142 -1.49 2.43 9.34
C ALA A 142 -1.94 1.36 10.35
N PHE A 143 -0.99 0.87 11.12
CA PHE A 143 -1.20 -0.07 12.21
C PHE A 143 -1.00 0.68 13.50
N SER A 144 -2.02 0.73 14.36
CA SER A 144 -1.90 1.33 15.68
C SER A 144 -2.92 0.77 16.66
N PRO A 145 -2.66 0.87 17.98
CA PRO A 145 -3.67 0.54 18.98
C PRO A 145 -4.96 1.36 18.75
N GLY A 146 -6.08 0.66 18.60
CA GLY A 146 -7.39 1.28 18.39
C GLY A 146 -7.62 1.88 17.00
N ALA A 147 -6.77 1.56 16.00
CA ALA A 147 -6.91 2.03 14.61
C ALA A 147 -6.99 3.57 14.49
N THR A 148 -6.14 4.25 15.26
CA THR A 148 -6.06 5.72 15.33
C THR A 148 -5.05 6.33 14.36
N GLY A 149 -4.25 5.50 13.68
CA GLY A 149 -3.26 5.94 12.71
C GLY A 149 -3.92 6.45 11.42
N VAL A 150 -3.27 7.40 10.76
CA VAL A 150 -3.74 7.96 9.48
C VAL A 150 -3.36 6.99 8.35
N SER A 151 -4.36 6.48 7.63
CA SER A 151 -4.21 5.66 6.44
C SER A 151 -4.88 6.32 5.23
N CYS A 152 -4.55 5.88 4.02
CA CYS A 152 -5.26 6.30 2.83
C CYS A 152 -5.45 5.15 1.83
N ASN A 153 -6.67 5.03 1.32
CA ASN A 153 -6.94 4.25 0.12
C ASN A 153 -7.36 5.22 -1.01
N PRO A 154 -6.48 5.50 -1.99
CA PRO A 154 -6.78 6.42 -3.10
C PRO A 154 -7.94 5.92 -3.98
N CYS A 155 -8.29 4.63 -3.89
CA CYS A 155 -9.46 4.07 -4.57
C CYS A 155 -10.79 4.54 -3.96
N ASP A 156 -10.80 4.91 -2.67
CA ASP A 156 -12.01 5.34 -1.95
C ASP A 156 -12.08 6.87 -1.83
N LEU A 157 -10.94 7.51 -1.58
CA LEU A 157 -10.83 8.96 -1.35
C LEU A 157 -9.42 9.47 -1.66
N ALA A 158 -9.32 10.70 -2.17
CA ALA A 158 -8.03 11.31 -2.50
C ALA A 158 -7.13 11.41 -1.26
N CYS A 159 -5.86 11.05 -1.41
CA CYS A 159 -4.91 11.05 -0.29
C CYS A 159 -4.42 12.45 0.13
N SER A 160 -4.68 13.50 -0.64
CA SER A 160 -4.63 14.87 -0.10
C SER A 160 -5.97 15.36 0.41
N GLY A 161 -5.93 16.01 1.57
CA GLY A 161 -7.01 16.90 1.97
C GLY A 161 -8.04 16.36 2.95
N ILE A 162 -7.75 15.30 3.73
CA ILE A 162 -8.50 15.07 4.97
C ILE A 162 -7.73 15.67 6.16
N PRO A 163 -7.92 16.96 6.52
CA PRO A 163 -7.55 17.40 7.83
C PRO A 163 -8.36 16.57 8.84
N VAL A 164 -7.67 15.81 9.69
CA VAL A 164 -8.30 15.18 10.85
C VAL A 164 -8.68 16.31 11.81
N VAL A 165 -9.87 16.87 11.63
CA VAL A 165 -10.43 17.77 12.64
C VAL A 165 -10.94 16.87 13.76
N PRO A 166 -10.56 17.09 15.03
CA PRO A 166 -11.12 16.34 16.14
C PRO A 166 -12.65 16.51 16.12
N ILE A 167 -13.36 15.46 15.73
CA ILE A 167 -14.81 15.48 15.71
C ILE A 167 -15.31 15.17 17.12
N THR A 168 -16.09 16.09 17.68
CA THR A 168 -16.80 15.83 18.94
C THR A 168 -18.17 15.24 18.61
N TRP A 169 -18.77 14.53 19.55
CA TRP A 169 -20.16 14.05 19.42
C TRP A 169 -21.15 15.20 19.12
N GLY A 170 -20.83 16.43 19.54
CA GLY A 170 -21.59 17.63 19.19
C GLY A 170 -21.53 17.99 17.71
N ALA A 171 -20.36 17.85 17.07
CA ALA A 171 -20.18 18.15 15.64
C ALA A 171 -20.87 17.13 14.72
N ILE A 172 -21.04 15.88 15.16
CA ILE A 172 -21.82 14.86 14.43
C ILE A 172 -23.31 15.20 14.48
N LYS A 173 -23.83 15.62 15.64
CA LYS A 173 -25.26 15.95 15.79
C LYS A 173 -25.70 17.12 14.91
N SER A 174 -24.86 18.15 14.78
CA SER A 174 -25.16 19.31 13.93
C SER A 174 -25.22 19.00 12.42
N LEU A 175 -24.88 17.78 12.00
CA LEU A 175 -25.04 17.34 10.59
C LEU A 175 -26.40 16.71 10.32
N PHE A 176 -27.20 16.43 11.35
CA PHE A 176 -28.51 15.76 11.23
C PHE A 176 -29.69 16.66 11.62
N ASP A 177 -29.44 17.94 11.90
CA ASP A 177 -30.44 19.00 12.14
C ASP A 177 -30.44 19.99 10.97
#